data_AF-A0AAI8VHF0-F1
#
_entry.id   AF-A0AAI8VHF0-F1
#
_cell.length_a   1.000
_cell.length_b   1.000
_cell.length_c   1.000
_cell.angle_alpha   90.00
_cell.angle_beta   90.00
_cell.angle_gamma   90.00
#
_symmetry.space_group_name_H-M   'P 1'
#
loop_
_entity.id
_entity.type
_entity.pdbx_description
1 polymer ?
#
loop_
_entity_poly.entity_id
_entity_poly.type
_entity_poly.pdbx_seq_one_letter_code
_entity_poly.pdbx_strand_id
1 'polypeptide(L)'
;MDATTTPAESSNCPCLDEVLKWLYERPPSHLVSYTGPEAKAEQTQLDLRLAKIAEAEPSIRLLSIASFFDADSIQEDMFLGYDSIQPTDNAISSPLRRGLRSATRDFATVQSDTRIVAHSRLQTSTSLPHVLALHSTFSQTPYPLRGNLAFAGLLYDVGMELWKRVHIDTGMRVLHTALEVVEETHVQQTAASLSLRADICVALGILCGLNGIESRGLSTKYRHEALRAPKFPNFQLRNDKIDTPVVNDILIQNARSDLAMGWLESEEFGRADSLIEGYLIAYRAWEPTEARLPYEYANYYFVKAVSLMAMGDASQALEKSQRAVELLATVSSGTCLYSHYEFTLVTLQYHARNRRAALRLHREIREERKKTWGIFDSRYLESSSMVARLLYHAKKYDEAW
;
A
#
# COMPACT_ATOMS: atom_id res chain seq x y z
N MET A 1 -41.06 -5.65 -24.11
CA MET A 1 -39.82 -4.89 -24.33
C MET A 1 -38.82 -5.47 -23.36
N ASP A 2 -38.20 -6.58 -23.74
CA ASP A 2 -37.19 -7.26 -22.93
C ASP A 2 -35.82 -6.86 -23.48
N ALA A 3 -35.09 -6.06 -22.71
CA ALA A 3 -33.71 -5.71 -23.01
C ALA A 3 -32.81 -6.79 -22.40
N THR A 4 -32.50 -7.81 -23.18
CA THR A 4 -31.44 -8.77 -22.89
C THR A 4 -30.10 -8.05 -23.00
N THR A 5 -29.46 -7.83 -21.87
CA THR A 5 -28.08 -7.35 -21.78
C THR A 5 -27.16 -8.54 -22.07
N THR A 6 -26.53 -8.54 -23.23
CA THR A 6 -25.43 -9.46 -23.55
C THR A 6 -24.20 -9.10 -22.70
N PRO A 7 -23.48 -10.09 -22.12
CA PRO A 7 -22.21 -9.82 -21.47
C PRO A 7 -21.22 -9.27 -22.48
N ALA A 8 -20.45 -8.25 -22.10
CA ALA A 8 -19.34 -7.76 -22.90
C ALA A 8 -18.35 -8.90 -23.16
N GLU A 9 -18.12 -9.21 -24.45
CA GLU A 9 -17.06 -10.10 -24.87
C GLU A 9 -15.73 -9.51 -24.38
N SER A 10 -15.09 -10.21 -23.44
CA SER A 10 -13.72 -9.90 -23.03
C SER A 10 -12.82 -10.00 -24.26
N SER A 11 -12.18 -8.89 -24.64
CA SER A 11 -11.24 -8.87 -25.75
C SER A 11 -10.03 -9.75 -25.41
N ASN A 12 -10.00 -10.99 -25.91
CA ASN A 12 -8.81 -11.83 -25.85
C ASN A 12 -7.68 -11.11 -26.61
N CYS A 13 -6.58 -10.75 -25.95
CA CYS A 13 -5.36 -10.35 -26.66
C CYS A 13 -4.73 -11.61 -27.25
N PRO A 14 -4.61 -11.72 -28.59
CA PRO A 14 -3.92 -12.86 -29.22
C PRO A 14 -2.47 -12.99 -28.72
N CYS A 15 -1.88 -11.89 -28.28
CA CYS A 15 -0.54 -11.81 -27.72
C CYS A 15 -0.37 -12.54 -26.39
N LEU A 16 -1.39 -12.53 -25.54
CA LEU A 16 -1.37 -13.13 -24.21
C LEU A 16 -1.61 -14.64 -24.31
N ASP A 17 -2.54 -15.04 -25.18
CA ASP A 17 -2.85 -16.45 -25.45
C ASP A 17 -1.64 -17.20 -26.02
N GLU A 18 -0.86 -16.58 -26.92
CA GLU A 18 0.38 -17.19 -27.45
C GLU A 18 1.45 -17.40 -26.36
N VAL A 19 1.54 -16.51 -25.38
CA VAL A 19 2.54 -16.57 -24.30
C VAL A 19 2.13 -17.57 -23.23
N LEU A 20 0.85 -17.58 -22.85
CA LEU A 20 0.30 -18.59 -21.96
C LEU A 20 0.43 -19.98 -22.58
N LYS A 21 0.08 -20.13 -23.86
CA LYS A 21 0.29 -21.38 -24.61
C LYS A 21 1.76 -21.80 -24.60
N TRP A 22 2.69 -20.88 -24.85
CA TRP A 22 4.13 -21.16 -24.80
C TRP A 22 4.63 -21.57 -23.40
N LEU A 23 4.10 -20.95 -22.34
CA LEU A 23 4.43 -21.31 -20.95
C LEU A 23 3.86 -22.68 -20.56
N TYR A 24 2.65 -23.02 -21.00
CA TYR A 24 1.98 -24.29 -20.72
C TYR A 24 2.50 -25.47 -21.55
N GLU A 25 2.98 -25.23 -22.77
CA GLU A 25 3.55 -26.26 -23.64
C GLU A 25 4.98 -26.66 -23.26
N ARG A 26 5.62 -25.95 -22.30
CA ARG A 26 6.92 -26.37 -21.77
C ARG A 26 6.75 -27.53 -20.77
N PRO A 27 7.47 -28.65 -20.93
CA PRO A 27 7.49 -29.70 -19.92
C PRO A 27 8.04 -29.12 -18.61
N PRO A 28 7.47 -29.48 -17.44
CA PRO A 28 7.94 -29.02 -16.14
C PRO A 28 9.34 -29.62 -15.92
N SER A 29 10.36 -28.85 -16.27
CA SER A 29 11.76 -29.22 -16.06
C SER A 29 12.20 -28.60 -14.74
N HIS A 30 12.28 -29.45 -13.72
CA HIS A 30 13.06 -29.16 -12.53
C HIS A 30 14.51 -28.85 -12.96
N LEU A 31 14.97 -27.64 -12.66
CA LEU A 31 16.38 -27.28 -12.42
C LEU A 31 17.41 -27.91 -13.39
N VAL A 32 17.37 -27.55 -14.67
CA VAL A 32 18.56 -27.66 -15.53
C VAL A 32 19.28 -26.31 -15.48
N SER A 33 20.47 -26.27 -14.88
CA SER A 33 21.33 -25.07 -14.90
C SER A 33 21.84 -24.85 -16.32
N TYR A 34 21.11 -24.04 -17.08
CA TYR A 34 21.49 -23.71 -18.44
C TYR A 34 22.57 -22.62 -18.45
N THR A 35 23.86 -23.01 -18.53
CA THR A 35 25.00 -22.08 -18.62
C THR A 35 25.55 -21.91 -20.05
N GLY A 36 24.77 -22.28 -21.07
CA GLY A 36 25.18 -22.19 -22.48
C GLY A 36 24.78 -20.87 -23.18
N PRO A 37 25.45 -20.50 -24.29
CA PRO A 37 25.10 -19.34 -25.10
C PRO A 37 23.66 -19.40 -25.68
N GLU A 38 23.14 -20.60 -25.94
CA GLU A 38 21.76 -20.82 -26.40
C GLU A 38 20.74 -20.41 -25.34
N ALA A 39 21.02 -20.65 -24.06
CA ALA A 39 20.15 -20.26 -22.96
C ALA A 39 20.10 -18.75 -22.74
N LYS A 40 21.23 -18.06 -22.94
CA LYS A 40 21.27 -16.59 -22.95
C LYS A 40 20.43 -16.03 -24.10
N ALA A 41 20.48 -16.65 -25.27
CA ALA A 41 19.67 -16.23 -26.42
C ALA A 41 18.17 -16.44 -26.17
N GLU A 42 17.77 -17.58 -25.62
CA GLU A 42 16.38 -17.85 -25.24
C GLU A 42 15.87 -16.90 -24.15
N GLN A 43 16.66 -16.65 -23.10
CA GLN A 43 16.30 -15.69 -22.05
C GLN A 43 16.13 -14.28 -22.62
N THR A 44 17.05 -13.85 -23.49
CA THR A 44 16.96 -12.55 -24.17
C THR A 44 15.70 -12.45 -25.03
N GLN A 45 15.31 -13.54 -25.72
CA GLN A 45 14.11 -13.58 -26.53
C GLN A 45 12.82 -13.55 -25.68
N LEU A 46 12.83 -14.21 -24.51
CA LEU A 46 11.76 -14.14 -23.52
C LEU A 46 11.62 -12.73 -22.96
N ASP A 47 12.71 -12.10 -22.56
CA ASP A 47 12.73 -10.72 -22.03
C ASP A 47 12.22 -9.71 -23.08
N LEU A 48 12.59 -9.90 -24.35
CA LEU A 48 12.07 -9.10 -25.47
C LEU A 48 10.56 -9.29 -25.69
N ARG A 49 10.04 -10.50 -25.53
CA ARG A 49 8.60 -10.78 -25.64
C ARG A 49 7.83 -10.18 -24.46
N LEU A 50 8.31 -10.35 -23.24
CA LEU A 50 7.74 -9.73 -22.04
C LEU A 50 7.76 -8.20 -22.11
N ALA A 51 8.85 -7.61 -22.63
CA ALA A 51 8.93 -6.17 -22.85
C ALA A 51 7.90 -5.68 -23.89
N LYS A 52 7.68 -6.42 -24.98
CA LYS A 52 6.65 -6.08 -25.98
C LYS A 52 5.23 -6.18 -25.42
N ILE A 53 4.96 -7.17 -24.58
CA ILE A 53 3.66 -7.34 -23.89
C ILE A 53 3.42 -6.19 -22.91
N ALA A 54 4.42 -5.85 -22.09
CA ALA A 54 4.38 -4.68 -21.22
C ALA A 54 4.27 -3.34 -21.99
N GLU A 55 4.66 -3.32 -23.26
CA GLU A 55 4.44 -2.16 -24.13
C GLU A 55 3.07 -2.13 -24.80
N ALA A 56 2.45 -3.27 -25.06
CA ALA A 56 1.17 -3.41 -25.75
C ALA A 56 -0.04 -3.25 -24.82
N GLU A 57 0.10 -3.60 -23.54
CA GLU A 57 -1.03 -3.61 -22.60
C GLU A 57 -0.93 -2.49 -21.54
N PRO A 58 -1.85 -1.50 -21.56
CA PRO A 58 -1.99 -0.50 -20.50
C PRO A 58 -2.23 -1.12 -19.12
N SER A 59 -2.99 -2.22 -19.07
CA SER A 59 -3.21 -3.10 -17.91
C SER A 59 -1.90 -3.56 -17.29
N ILE A 60 -0.97 -4.13 -18.05
CA ILE A 60 0.34 -4.60 -17.53
C ILE A 60 1.24 -3.44 -17.07
N ARG A 61 1.14 -2.27 -17.71
CA ARG A 61 1.84 -1.06 -17.26
C ARG A 61 1.33 -0.60 -15.89
N LEU A 62 0.02 -0.58 -15.71
CA LEU A 62 -0.63 -0.20 -14.46
C LEU A 62 -0.50 -1.27 -13.40
N LEU A 63 -0.49 -2.56 -13.77
CA LEU A 63 -0.17 -3.67 -12.88
C LEU A 63 1.24 -3.55 -12.36
N SER A 64 2.19 -2.95 -13.10
CA SER A 64 3.47 -2.57 -12.52
C SER A 64 3.28 -1.49 -11.45
N ILE A 65 2.63 -0.35 -11.76
CA ILE A 65 2.35 0.71 -10.76
C ILE A 65 1.56 0.16 -9.56
N ALA A 66 0.66 -0.80 -9.78
CA ALA A 66 -0.25 -1.39 -8.81
C ALA A 66 0.31 -2.56 -8.00
N SER A 67 1.19 -3.37 -8.58
CA SER A 67 2.02 -4.32 -7.82
C SER A 67 3.14 -3.62 -7.04
N PHE A 68 3.39 -2.34 -7.32
CA PHE A 68 4.33 -1.48 -6.61
C PHE A 68 3.66 -0.54 -5.58
N PHE A 69 2.34 -0.63 -5.35
CA PHE A 69 1.68 0.09 -4.25
C PHE A 69 1.93 -0.62 -2.92
N ASP A 70 3.16 -0.47 -2.42
CA ASP A 70 3.60 -0.90 -1.10
C ASP A 70 2.90 -0.05 -0.02
N ALA A 71 1.90 -0.63 0.64
CA ALA A 71 1.17 -0.03 1.74
C ALA A 71 1.95 -0.04 3.07
N ASP A 72 3.14 -0.64 3.09
CA ASP A 72 4.06 -0.77 4.24
C ASP A 72 4.32 0.57 4.96
N SER A 73 4.11 1.69 4.26
CA SER A 73 4.42 3.02 4.75
C SER A 73 3.23 3.81 5.31
N ILE A 74 2.02 3.53 4.83
CA ILE A 74 0.84 4.39 5.06
C ILE A 74 0.39 4.33 6.52
N GLN A 75 0.54 3.16 7.16
CA GLN A 75 0.04 2.97 8.53
C GLN A 75 1.09 3.16 9.62
N GLU A 76 2.38 2.97 9.32
CA GLU A 76 3.43 3.19 10.33
C GLU A 76 3.40 4.65 10.82
N ASP A 77 3.27 5.62 9.90
CA ASP A 77 3.20 7.05 10.24
C ASP A 77 1.81 7.52 10.74
N MET A 78 0.71 6.83 10.37
CA MET A 78 -0.64 7.18 10.86
C MET A 78 -0.90 6.73 12.30
N PHE A 79 -0.35 5.57 12.71
CA PHE A 79 -0.57 5.02 14.06
C PHE A 79 0.54 5.39 15.05
N LEU A 80 1.75 5.72 14.56
CA LEU A 80 2.78 6.35 15.37
C LEU A 80 2.48 7.86 15.43
N GLY A 81 1.71 8.29 16.43
CA GLY A 81 1.58 9.73 16.71
C GLY A 81 2.94 10.44 16.67
N TYR A 82 2.92 11.71 16.25
CA TYR A 82 4.03 12.66 15.95
C TYR A 82 5.25 12.69 16.90
N ASP A 83 5.26 11.93 17.97
CA ASP A 83 6.20 12.01 19.10
C ASP A 83 7.55 11.30 18.91
N SER A 84 7.80 10.61 17.78
CA SER A 84 9.01 9.76 17.63
C SER A 84 10.08 10.24 16.65
N ILE A 85 9.88 11.37 15.95
CA ILE A 85 10.85 11.86 14.96
C ILE A 85 11.59 13.07 15.53
N GLN A 86 12.81 12.85 16.03
CA GLN A 86 13.77 13.93 16.24
C GLN A 86 14.22 14.43 14.86
N PRO A 87 14.20 15.75 14.57
CA PRO A 87 14.75 16.26 13.32
C PRO A 87 16.26 15.99 13.31
N THR A 88 16.71 15.04 12.49
CA THR A 88 18.13 14.87 12.23
C THR A 88 18.58 15.97 11.26
N ASP A 89 19.40 16.90 11.75
CA ASP A 89 20.00 18.05 11.04
C ASP A 89 20.96 17.67 9.89
N ASN A 90 20.83 16.49 9.28
CA ASN A 90 21.77 16.03 8.28
C ASN A 90 21.46 16.63 6.90
N ALA A 91 22.38 17.48 6.45
CA ALA A 91 22.40 18.13 5.15
C ALA A 91 22.28 17.11 3.98
N ILE A 92 21.23 17.24 3.16
CA ILE A 92 21.05 16.52 1.90
C ILE A 92 20.54 17.48 0.82
N SER A 93 21.13 17.36 -0.38
CA SER A 93 21.25 18.36 -1.45
C SER A 93 20.39 18.07 -2.69
N SER A 94 19.09 17.79 -2.55
CA SER A 94 18.22 17.66 -3.75
C SER A 94 17.69 19.04 -4.21
N PRO A 95 17.59 19.32 -5.52
CA PRO A 95 16.98 20.53 -6.06
C PRO A 95 15.51 20.73 -5.65
N LEU A 96 14.74 19.63 -5.49
CA LEU A 96 13.35 19.66 -5.01
C LEU A 96 13.27 20.16 -3.55
N ARG A 97 14.23 19.79 -2.69
CA ARG A 97 14.25 20.20 -1.28
C ARG A 97 14.74 21.64 -1.04
N ARG A 98 15.35 22.31 -2.03
CA ARG A 98 15.83 23.71 -1.88
C ARG A 98 14.71 24.75 -1.92
N GLY A 99 13.55 24.46 -2.52
CA GLY A 99 12.40 25.36 -2.54
C GLY A 99 11.56 25.36 -1.24
N LEU A 100 11.60 24.28 -0.47
CA LEU A 100 10.65 24.02 0.62
C LEU A 100 11.11 24.46 2.03
N ARG A 101 12.39 24.82 2.21
CA ARG A 101 12.97 25.14 3.54
C ARG A 101 12.53 26.48 4.16
N SER A 102 11.68 27.25 3.48
CA SER A 102 11.18 28.55 3.97
C SER A 102 9.94 28.43 4.89
N ALA A 103 9.26 27.27 4.93
CA ALA A 103 7.90 27.18 5.46
C ALA A 103 7.71 26.49 6.84
N THR A 104 8.72 25.87 7.46
CA THR A 104 8.49 24.88 8.54
C THR A 104 9.06 25.23 9.92
N ARG A 105 9.20 26.52 10.29
CA ARG A 105 9.90 26.87 11.54
C ARG A 105 9.07 26.85 12.85
N ASP A 106 7.75 26.70 12.81
CA ASP A 106 6.92 26.99 14.00
C ASP A 106 5.95 25.87 14.40
N PHE A 107 6.41 24.67 14.77
CA PHE A 107 5.57 23.72 15.54
C PHE A 107 6.42 22.81 16.43
N ALA A 108 6.50 23.14 17.73
CA ALA A 108 7.01 22.23 18.75
C ALA A 108 6.23 22.36 20.05
N THR A 109 6.18 21.25 20.77
CA THR A 109 5.71 21.01 22.16
C THR A 109 4.22 20.99 22.43
N VAL A 110 3.68 19.79 22.73
CA VAL A 110 2.90 19.49 23.95
C VAL A 110 3.08 18.00 24.31
N GLN A 111 3.65 17.72 25.49
CA GLN A 111 3.59 16.42 26.18
C GLN A 111 2.42 16.46 27.18
N SER A 112 1.61 15.40 27.29
CA SER A 112 0.95 15.07 28.57
C SER A 112 0.31 13.68 28.62
N ASP A 113 0.42 13.09 29.81
CA ASP A 113 -0.09 11.83 30.34
C ASP A 113 -1.58 11.52 30.09
N THR A 114 -1.90 10.23 29.84
CA THR A 114 -3.15 9.62 30.34
C THR A 114 -3.13 8.08 30.36
N ARG A 115 -3.55 7.51 31.50
CA ARG A 115 -3.90 6.10 31.72
C ARG A 115 -5.42 5.93 31.56
N ILE A 116 -5.86 5.30 30.47
CA ILE A 116 -6.67 4.06 30.43
C ILE A 116 -6.25 3.36 29.14
N VAL A 117 -5.21 2.53 29.30
CA VAL A 117 -4.67 1.51 28.39
C VAL A 117 -4.73 1.89 26.89
N ALA A 118 -3.91 2.85 26.47
CA ALA A 118 -2.80 2.43 25.62
C ALA A 118 -2.27 1.09 26.16
N HIS A 119 -2.48 -0.01 25.44
CA HIS A 119 -1.50 -1.09 25.56
C HIS A 119 -0.19 -0.41 25.20
N SER A 120 0.53 0.00 26.24
CA SER A 120 1.88 0.51 26.17
C SER A 120 2.54 -0.45 25.23
N ARG A 121 2.83 0.04 24.01
CA ARG A 121 3.47 -0.65 22.91
C ARG A 121 4.18 -1.83 23.53
N LEU A 122 3.63 -3.03 23.35
CA LEU A 122 4.27 -4.25 23.85
C LEU A 122 5.76 -4.02 23.62
N GLN A 123 6.62 -4.34 24.57
CA GLN A 123 8.02 -4.52 24.20
C GLN A 123 7.99 -5.69 23.21
N THR A 124 7.64 -5.40 21.95
CA THR A 124 7.05 -6.33 21.01
C THR A 124 8.10 -7.36 20.69
N SER A 125 9.37 -6.97 20.70
CA SER A 125 10.51 -7.88 20.68
C SER A 125 10.46 -8.96 21.77
N THR A 126 10.11 -8.64 23.01
CA THR A 126 10.13 -9.59 24.15
C THR A 126 8.87 -10.45 24.23
N SER A 127 7.70 -9.88 23.94
CA SER A 127 6.40 -10.58 24.06
C SER A 127 5.99 -11.35 22.81
N LEU A 128 6.47 -10.96 21.62
CA LEU A 128 6.08 -11.57 20.35
C LEU A 128 6.24 -13.11 20.33
N PRO A 129 7.36 -13.71 20.78
CA PRO A 129 7.49 -15.17 20.81
C PRO A 129 6.41 -15.86 21.68
N HIS A 130 6.01 -15.23 22.79
CA HIS A 130 4.99 -15.77 23.70
C HIS A 130 3.60 -15.73 23.06
N VAL A 131 3.25 -14.63 22.39
CA VAL A 131 1.96 -14.53 21.70
C VAL A 131 1.88 -15.48 20.52
N LEU A 132 2.98 -15.66 19.77
CA LEU A 132 3.03 -16.65 18.69
C LEU A 132 2.93 -18.09 19.20
N ALA A 133 3.53 -18.40 20.36
CA ALA A 133 3.35 -19.69 21.00
C ALA A 133 1.89 -19.91 21.44
N LEU A 134 1.23 -18.87 21.96
CA LEU A 134 -0.20 -18.91 22.29
C LEU A 134 -1.07 -19.11 21.06
N HIS A 135 -0.81 -18.38 19.97
CA HIS A 135 -1.48 -18.56 18.67
C HIS A 135 -1.33 -19.99 18.15
N SER A 136 -0.09 -20.52 18.13
CA SER A 136 0.17 -21.89 17.72
C SER A 136 -0.58 -22.90 18.58
N THR A 137 -0.59 -22.73 19.90
CA THR A 137 -1.32 -23.61 20.83
C THR A 137 -2.82 -23.53 20.59
N PHE A 138 -3.35 -22.33 20.37
CA PHE A 138 -4.76 -22.08 20.08
C PHE A 138 -5.21 -22.74 18.78
N SER A 139 -4.40 -22.65 17.72
CA SER A 139 -4.74 -23.20 16.40
C SER A 139 -4.51 -24.72 16.27
N GLN A 140 -3.65 -25.32 17.10
CA GLN A 140 -3.24 -26.74 16.97
C GLN A 140 -3.85 -27.68 18.01
N THR A 141 -4.48 -27.15 19.06
CA THR A 141 -5.10 -27.99 20.10
C THR A 141 -6.25 -28.83 19.53
N PRO A 142 -6.32 -30.13 19.86
CA PRO A 142 -7.43 -30.99 19.43
C PRO A 142 -8.76 -30.63 20.11
N TYR A 143 -8.72 -29.88 21.22
CA TYR A 143 -9.89 -29.38 21.93
C TYR A 143 -10.12 -27.92 21.55
N PRO A 144 -11.26 -27.56 20.93
CA PRO A 144 -11.56 -26.19 20.53
C PRO A 144 -11.49 -25.25 21.72
N LEU A 145 -10.49 -24.36 21.74
CA LEU A 145 -10.41 -23.29 22.73
C LEU A 145 -11.33 -22.16 22.31
N ARG A 146 -12.03 -21.56 23.26
CA ARG A 146 -12.83 -20.36 23.01
C ARG A 146 -11.97 -19.13 23.26
N GLY A 147 -11.78 -18.33 22.21
CA GLY A 147 -11.17 -17.02 22.34
C GLY A 147 -12.11 -15.99 22.99
N ASN A 148 -11.59 -14.79 23.22
CA ASN A 148 -12.36 -13.63 23.65
C ASN A 148 -11.83 -12.38 22.94
N LEU A 149 -12.54 -11.26 23.09
CA LEU A 149 -12.19 -10.02 22.39
C LEU A 149 -10.77 -9.50 22.74
N ALA A 150 -10.32 -9.69 23.98
CA ALA A 150 -8.98 -9.28 24.40
C ALA A 150 -7.88 -10.12 23.71
N PHE A 151 -8.12 -11.43 23.57
CA PHE A 151 -7.22 -12.31 22.82
C PHE A 151 -7.18 -11.95 21.33
N ALA A 152 -8.34 -11.68 20.71
CA ALA A 152 -8.37 -11.19 19.34
C ALA A 152 -7.62 -9.87 19.14
N GLY A 153 -7.77 -8.92 20.07
CA GLY A 153 -7.02 -7.65 20.05
C GLY A 153 -5.51 -7.88 20.14
N LEU A 154 -5.07 -8.79 21.01
CA LEU A 154 -3.66 -9.18 21.12
C LEU A 154 -3.12 -9.80 19.83
N LEU A 155 -3.91 -10.66 19.17
CA LEU A 155 -3.55 -11.24 17.88
C LEU A 155 -3.50 -10.16 16.78
N TYR A 156 -4.44 -9.21 16.77
CA TYR A 156 -4.41 -8.06 15.86
C TYR A 156 -3.11 -7.27 16.00
N ASP A 157 -2.75 -6.86 17.21
CA ASP A 157 -1.52 -6.10 17.49
C ASP A 157 -0.27 -6.85 17.00
N VAL A 158 -0.21 -8.17 17.24
CA VAL A 158 0.89 -9.02 16.78
C VAL A 158 0.90 -9.20 15.27
N GLY A 159 -0.26 -9.32 14.63
CA GLY A 159 -0.38 -9.36 13.18
C GLY A 159 0.19 -8.10 12.53
N MET A 160 -0.14 -6.92 13.10
CA MET A 160 0.38 -5.63 12.64
C MET A 160 1.88 -5.49 12.88
N GLU A 161 2.39 -5.97 14.02
CA GLU A 161 3.84 -5.96 14.30
C GLU A 161 4.61 -6.88 13.34
N LEU A 162 4.07 -8.06 13.03
CA LEU A 162 4.67 -8.98 12.06
C LEU A 162 4.72 -8.36 10.68
N TRP A 163 3.67 -7.65 10.27
CA TRP A 163 3.66 -6.90 9.02
C TRP A 163 4.77 -5.85 8.97
N LYS A 164 4.94 -5.03 10.01
CA LYS A 164 6.04 -4.04 10.09
C LYS A 164 7.43 -4.67 9.95
N ARG A 165 7.57 -5.95 10.32
CA ARG A 165 8.79 -6.75 10.17
C ARG A 165 8.86 -7.53 8.86
N VAL A 166 7.97 -7.24 7.92
CA VAL A 166 7.86 -7.87 6.59
C VAL A 166 7.59 -9.39 6.69
N HIS A 167 6.96 -9.84 7.77
CA HIS A 167 6.50 -11.23 7.95
C HIS A 167 5.03 -11.38 7.51
N ILE A 168 4.74 -11.00 6.26
CA ILE A 168 3.38 -10.86 5.69
C ILE A 168 2.56 -12.14 5.91
N ASP A 169 3.04 -13.30 5.46
CA ASP A 169 2.34 -14.59 5.58
C ASP A 169 1.98 -14.94 7.03
N THR A 170 2.91 -14.69 7.96
CA THR A 170 2.70 -15.01 9.37
C THR A 170 1.73 -14.02 10.00
N GLY A 171 1.85 -12.74 9.66
CA GLY A 171 0.90 -11.70 10.08
C GLY A 171 -0.52 -12.01 9.62
N MET A 172 -0.69 -12.40 8.36
CA MET A 172 -1.99 -12.82 7.80
C MET A 172 -2.59 -14.00 8.57
N ARG A 173 -1.83 -15.06 8.83
CA ARG A 173 -2.33 -16.22 9.60
C ARG A 173 -2.80 -15.83 11.00
N VAL A 174 -2.04 -14.98 11.69
CA VAL A 174 -2.41 -14.47 13.02
C VAL A 174 -3.69 -13.63 12.95
N LEU A 175 -3.81 -12.74 11.95
CA LEU A 175 -5.01 -11.92 11.75
C LEU A 175 -6.24 -12.73 11.36
N HIS A 176 -6.10 -13.81 10.59
CA HIS A 176 -7.21 -14.73 10.32
C HIS A 176 -7.72 -15.38 11.60
N THR A 177 -6.82 -15.85 12.48
CA THR A 177 -7.23 -16.37 13.78
C THR A 177 -7.88 -15.30 14.66
N ALA A 178 -7.39 -14.05 14.59
CA ALA A 178 -8.05 -12.92 15.27
C ALA A 178 -9.49 -12.73 14.77
N LEU A 179 -9.69 -12.77 13.45
CA LEU A 179 -11.01 -12.66 12.83
C LEU A 179 -11.93 -13.81 13.23
N GLU A 180 -11.43 -15.05 13.17
CA GLU A 180 -12.15 -16.26 13.62
C GLU A 180 -12.60 -16.12 15.07
N VAL A 181 -11.72 -15.68 15.97
CA VAL A 181 -12.08 -15.46 17.38
C VAL A 181 -13.20 -14.42 17.52
N VAL A 182 -13.15 -13.31 16.77
CA VAL A 182 -14.20 -12.29 16.80
C VAL A 182 -15.53 -12.82 16.25
N GLU A 183 -15.50 -13.64 15.21
CA GLU A 183 -16.69 -14.23 14.58
C GLU A 183 -17.31 -15.38 15.38
N GLU A 184 -16.49 -16.25 15.98
CA GLU A 184 -16.91 -17.37 16.82
C GLU A 184 -17.52 -16.91 18.13
N THR A 185 -17.04 -15.79 18.67
CA THR A 185 -17.68 -15.20 19.83
C THR A 185 -19.09 -14.74 19.43
N HIS A 186 -20.10 -15.57 19.71
CA HIS A 186 -21.52 -15.18 19.85
C HIS A 186 -21.73 -14.02 20.87
N VAL A 187 -20.64 -13.50 21.43
CA VAL A 187 -20.52 -12.35 22.31
C VAL A 187 -20.83 -11.10 21.49
N GLN A 188 -22.11 -10.93 21.22
CA GLN A 188 -22.83 -9.69 20.92
C GLN A 188 -22.23 -8.88 19.75
N GLN A 189 -23.07 -8.40 18.84
CA GLN A 189 -22.72 -7.31 17.94
C GLN A 189 -22.52 -6.01 18.75
N THR A 190 -21.59 -6.02 19.70
CA THR A 190 -21.16 -4.88 20.47
C THR A 190 -20.42 -3.95 19.54
N ALA A 191 -20.44 -2.66 19.84
CA ALA A 191 -19.64 -1.70 19.09
C ALA A 191 -18.14 -2.07 19.09
N ALA A 192 -17.61 -2.65 20.17
CA ALA A 192 -16.20 -3.01 20.29
C ALA A 192 -15.81 -4.21 19.39
N SER A 193 -16.62 -5.27 19.37
CA SER A 193 -16.38 -6.43 18.49
C SER A 193 -16.52 -6.07 17.01
N LEU A 194 -17.52 -5.24 16.66
CA LEU A 194 -17.68 -4.74 15.29
C LEU A 194 -16.52 -3.83 14.85
N SER A 195 -16.03 -2.96 15.75
CA SER A 195 -14.86 -2.12 15.48
C SER A 195 -13.61 -2.96 15.23
N LEU A 196 -13.29 -3.89 16.15
CA LEU A 196 -12.11 -4.73 16.00
C LEU A 196 -12.19 -5.60 14.73
N ARG A 197 -13.37 -6.13 14.39
CA ARG A 197 -13.57 -6.85 13.12
C ARG A 197 -13.23 -5.96 11.93
N ALA A 198 -13.69 -4.71 11.92
CA ALA A 198 -13.40 -3.78 10.84
C ALA A 198 -11.89 -3.52 10.73
N ASP A 199 -11.21 -3.29 11.86
CA ASP A 199 -9.76 -3.06 11.91
C ASP A 199 -8.97 -4.28 11.39
N ILE A 200 -9.36 -5.49 11.81
CA ILE A 200 -8.77 -6.74 11.29
C ILE A 200 -9.01 -6.88 9.79
N CYS A 201 -10.21 -6.56 9.30
CA CYS A 201 -10.52 -6.60 7.86
C CYS A 201 -9.73 -5.56 7.06
N VAL A 202 -9.49 -4.35 7.58
CA VAL A 202 -8.60 -3.37 6.94
C VAL A 202 -7.20 -3.95 6.81
N ALA A 203 -6.64 -4.50 7.90
CA ALA A 203 -5.32 -5.10 7.92
C ALA A 203 -5.21 -6.29 6.95
N LEU A 204 -6.15 -7.24 6.99
CA LEU A 204 -6.20 -8.37 6.06
C LEU A 204 -6.36 -7.89 4.62
N GLY A 205 -7.16 -6.84 4.37
CA GLY A 205 -7.29 -6.22 3.06
C GLY A 205 -5.94 -5.76 2.51
N ILE A 206 -5.16 -5.06 3.32
CA ILE A 206 -3.82 -4.61 2.96
C ILE A 206 -2.89 -5.79 2.71
N LEU A 207 -2.74 -6.71 3.68
CA LEU A 207 -1.79 -7.82 3.56
C LEU A 207 -2.12 -8.77 2.40
N CYS A 208 -3.40 -9.05 2.15
CA CYS A 208 -3.80 -9.82 0.98
C CYS A 208 -3.41 -9.13 -0.34
N GLY A 209 -3.43 -7.79 -0.38
CA GLY A 209 -3.00 -7.04 -1.56
C GLY A 209 -1.49 -7.15 -1.80
N LEU A 210 -0.71 -7.19 -0.71
CA LEU A 210 0.74 -7.33 -0.75
C LEU A 210 1.21 -8.78 -1.03
N ASN A 211 0.38 -9.77 -0.69
CA ASN A 211 0.77 -11.18 -0.80
C ASN A 211 0.82 -11.71 -2.25
N GLY A 212 0.33 -10.95 -3.23
CA GLY A 212 0.37 -11.34 -4.64
C GLY A 212 -0.94 -11.14 -5.38
N ILE A 213 -0.90 -11.35 -6.70
CA ILE A 213 -2.05 -11.13 -7.60
C ILE A 213 -3.20 -12.08 -7.26
N GLU A 214 -2.88 -13.32 -6.88
CA GLU A 214 -3.82 -14.36 -6.50
C GLU A 214 -4.67 -14.00 -5.26
N SER A 215 -4.16 -13.11 -4.40
CA SER A 215 -4.81 -12.69 -3.16
C SER A 215 -5.64 -11.40 -3.30
N ARG A 216 -5.62 -10.74 -4.46
CA ARG A 216 -6.36 -9.46 -4.69
C ARG A 216 -7.87 -9.57 -4.56
N GLY A 217 -8.45 -10.70 -4.96
CA GLY A 217 -9.87 -10.96 -4.77
C GLY A 217 -10.24 -11.00 -3.28
N LEU A 218 -9.40 -11.62 -2.45
CA LEU A 218 -9.57 -11.64 -0.99
C LEU A 218 -9.34 -10.26 -0.38
N SER A 219 -8.32 -9.54 -0.85
CA SER A 219 -8.06 -8.15 -0.44
C SER A 219 -9.29 -7.26 -0.62
N THR A 220 -9.89 -7.27 -1.82
CA THR A 220 -11.10 -6.50 -2.13
C THR A 220 -12.29 -6.95 -1.29
N LYS A 221 -12.45 -8.26 -1.04
CA LYS A 221 -13.48 -8.79 -0.14
C LYS A 221 -13.33 -8.22 1.28
N TYR A 222 -12.13 -8.22 1.85
CA TYR A 222 -11.89 -7.70 3.20
C TYR A 222 -12.09 -6.19 3.29
N ARG A 223 -11.64 -5.43 2.29
CA ARG A 223 -11.91 -3.98 2.19
C ARG A 223 -13.42 -3.68 2.16
N HIS A 224 -14.21 -4.50 1.47
CA HIS A 224 -15.67 -4.42 1.51
C HIS A 224 -16.26 -4.75 2.89
N GLU A 225 -15.78 -5.82 3.54
CA GLU A 225 -16.23 -6.20 4.88
C GLU A 225 -15.93 -5.12 5.92
N ALA A 226 -14.77 -4.46 5.84
CA ALA A 226 -14.42 -3.34 6.71
C ALA A 226 -15.45 -2.19 6.61
N LEU A 227 -15.94 -1.88 5.40
CA LEU A 227 -16.94 -0.84 5.17
C LEU A 227 -18.37 -1.24 5.55
N ARG A 228 -18.66 -2.54 5.67
CA ARG A 228 -19.97 -3.07 6.08
C ARG A 228 -20.18 -3.03 7.58
N ALA A 229 -19.12 -2.91 8.37
CA ALA A 229 -19.22 -2.81 9.81
C ALA A 229 -20.15 -1.64 10.19
N PRO A 230 -21.25 -1.87 10.94
CA PRO A 230 -22.13 -0.82 11.44
C PRO A 230 -21.27 0.18 12.25
N LYS A 231 -21.01 1.34 11.65
CA LYS A 231 -19.86 2.21 11.96
C LYS A 231 -19.64 2.50 13.45
N PHE A 232 -18.40 2.27 13.90
CA PHE A 232 -17.52 3.14 14.69
C PHE A 232 -18.18 4.29 15.50
N PRO A 233 -19.06 4.03 16.48
CA PRO A 233 -19.60 5.15 17.26
C PRO A 233 -18.60 5.69 18.30
N ASN A 234 -17.42 5.07 18.47
CA ASN A 234 -16.57 5.26 19.65
C ASN A 234 -15.05 5.38 19.40
N PHE A 235 -14.55 5.62 18.18
CA PHE A 235 -13.11 5.93 18.03
C PHE A 235 -12.86 7.38 18.50
N GLN A 236 -12.69 7.55 19.80
CA GLN A 236 -12.24 8.82 20.40
C GLN A 236 -10.74 8.98 20.15
N LEU A 237 -10.37 9.40 18.94
CA LEU A 237 -9.08 10.05 18.75
C LEU A 237 -9.20 11.43 19.40
N ARG A 238 -8.78 11.53 20.66
CA ARG A 238 -8.60 12.80 21.36
C ARG A 238 -7.43 13.55 20.74
N ASN A 239 -7.71 14.19 19.63
CA ASN A 239 -6.96 15.36 19.21
C ASN A 239 -7.87 16.54 19.54
N ASP A 240 -7.51 17.33 20.55
CA ASP A 240 -8.37 18.37 21.15
C ASP A 240 -8.77 19.51 20.18
N LYS A 241 -8.41 19.37 18.90
CA LYS A 241 -8.59 20.34 17.81
C LYS A 241 -9.54 19.88 16.70
N ILE A 242 -10.00 18.62 16.70
CA ILE A 242 -10.93 18.08 15.70
C ILE A 242 -12.07 17.37 16.42
N ASP A 243 -13.31 17.69 16.05
CA ASP A 243 -14.49 17.06 16.64
C ASP A 243 -14.43 15.54 16.42
N THR A 244 -14.64 14.77 17.51
CA THR A 244 -14.58 13.29 17.50
C THR A 244 -15.38 12.63 16.35
N PRO A 245 -16.56 13.13 15.94
CA PRO A 245 -17.28 12.60 14.78
C PRO A 245 -16.49 12.67 13.46
N VAL A 246 -15.73 13.74 13.23
CA VAL A 246 -14.93 13.94 12.01
C VAL A 246 -13.84 12.87 11.93
N VAL A 247 -13.20 12.53 13.05
CA VAL A 247 -12.12 11.55 13.05
C VAL A 247 -12.62 10.14 12.72
N ASN A 248 -13.76 9.73 13.27
CA ASN A 248 -14.40 8.48 12.87
C ASN A 248 -14.66 8.46 11.36
N ASP A 249 -15.24 9.53 10.82
CA ASP A 249 -15.56 9.57 9.40
C ASP A 249 -14.31 9.61 8.51
N ILE A 250 -13.18 10.19 8.96
CA ILE A 250 -11.88 10.10 8.27
C ILE A 250 -11.45 8.64 8.14
N LEU A 251 -11.53 7.84 9.20
CA LEU A 251 -11.17 6.41 9.13
C LEU A 251 -12.03 5.66 8.11
N ILE A 252 -13.31 6.01 8.00
CA ILE A 252 -14.18 5.45 6.96
C ILE A 252 -13.76 5.88 5.55
N GLN A 253 -13.33 7.14 5.36
CA GLN A 253 -12.81 7.56 4.06
C GLN A 253 -11.48 6.88 3.73
N ASN A 254 -10.62 6.64 4.73
CA ASN A 254 -9.39 5.87 4.53
C ASN A 254 -9.71 4.45 4.07
N ALA A 255 -10.66 3.76 4.71
CA ALA A 255 -11.10 2.44 4.25
C ALA A 255 -11.73 2.47 2.83
N ARG A 256 -12.40 3.57 2.45
CA ARG A 256 -12.88 3.77 1.07
C ARG A 256 -11.74 4.00 0.09
N SER A 257 -10.70 4.72 0.49
CA SER A 257 -9.49 4.89 -0.29
C SER A 257 -8.81 3.56 -0.56
N ASP A 258 -8.68 2.71 0.48
CA ASP A 258 -8.14 1.35 0.34
C ASP A 258 -8.99 0.49 -0.60
N LEU A 259 -10.32 0.58 -0.52
CA LEU A 259 -11.21 -0.10 -1.47
C LEU A 259 -11.03 0.42 -2.90
N ALA A 260 -10.89 1.74 -3.09
CA ALA A 260 -10.62 2.31 -4.41
C ALA A 260 -9.32 1.78 -4.99
N MET A 261 -8.27 1.64 -4.18
CA MET A 261 -7.01 1.01 -4.59
C MET A 261 -7.23 -0.45 -5.04
N GLY A 262 -8.03 -1.24 -4.32
CA GLY A 262 -8.38 -2.60 -4.75
C GLY A 262 -9.14 -2.67 -6.06
N TRP A 263 -9.99 -1.69 -6.34
CA TRP A 263 -10.65 -1.56 -7.65
C TRP A 263 -9.67 -1.12 -8.74
N LEU A 264 -8.70 -0.25 -8.46
CA LEU A 264 -7.63 0.07 -9.40
C LEU A 264 -6.76 -1.15 -9.73
N GLU A 265 -6.41 -1.97 -8.73
CA GLU A 265 -5.67 -3.24 -8.89
C GLU A 265 -6.44 -4.27 -9.73
N SER A 266 -7.77 -4.15 -9.77
CA SER A 266 -8.69 -5.01 -10.53
C SER A 266 -9.20 -4.36 -11.81
N GLU A 267 -8.60 -3.23 -12.22
CA GLU A 267 -8.92 -2.47 -13.44
C GLU A 267 -10.35 -1.91 -13.51
N GLU A 268 -11.05 -1.82 -12.37
CA GLU A 268 -12.36 -1.20 -12.26
C GLU A 268 -12.27 0.33 -12.10
N PHE A 269 -11.54 0.98 -13.02
CA PHE A 269 -11.14 2.39 -12.90
C PHE A 269 -12.31 3.34 -12.69
N GLY A 270 -13.43 3.15 -13.40
CA GLY A 270 -14.62 4.01 -13.25
C GLY A 270 -15.28 3.90 -11.87
N ARG A 271 -15.27 2.71 -11.26
CA ARG A 271 -15.79 2.50 -9.89
C ARG A 271 -14.84 3.12 -8.87
N ALA A 272 -13.54 2.93 -9.04
CA ALA A 272 -12.52 3.58 -8.23
C ALA A 272 -12.67 5.10 -8.26
N ASP A 273 -12.77 5.70 -9.45
CA ASP A 273 -12.88 7.15 -9.62
C ASP A 273 -14.10 7.74 -8.92
N SER A 274 -15.26 7.10 -9.06
CA SER A 274 -16.48 7.53 -8.38
C SER A 274 -16.34 7.49 -6.85
N LEU A 275 -15.62 6.51 -6.30
CA LEU A 275 -15.38 6.42 -4.86
C LEU A 275 -14.36 7.47 -4.39
N ILE A 276 -13.34 7.73 -5.22
CA ILE A 276 -12.31 8.75 -5.00
C ILE A 276 -12.90 10.14 -4.87
N GLU A 277 -13.78 10.53 -5.79
CA GLU A 277 -14.48 11.81 -5.71
C GLU A 277 -15.38 11.90 -4.46
N GLY A 278 -15.98 10.78 -4.07
CA GLY A 278 -16.85 10.70 -2.90
C GLY A 278 -16.15 11.09 -1.59
N TYR A 279 -14.92 10.64 -1.37
CA TYR A 279 -14.20 11.02 -0.15
C TYR A 279 -13.56 12.41 -0.21
N LEU A 280 -13.23 12.95 -1.40
CA LEU A 280 -12.84 14.37 -1.53
C LEU A 280 -13.98 15.30 -1.12
N ILE A 281 -15.22 14.98 -1.50
CA ILE A 281 -16.40 15.75 -1.08
C ILE A 281 -16.50 15.75 0.44
N ALA A 282 -16.25 14.61 1.10
CA ALA A 282 -16.24 14.53 2.55
C ALA A 282 -15.13 15.37 3.19
N TYR A 283 -13.89 15.29 2.68
CA TYR A 283 -12.77 16.10 3.18
C TYR A 283 -13.04 17.59 3.05
N ARG A 284 -13.58 18.05 1.92
CA ARG A 284 -13.95 19.47 1.72
C ARG A 284 -15.09 19.93 2.60
N ALA A 285 -16.01 19.03 2.97
CA ALA A 285 -17.09 19.35 3.89
C ALA A 285 -16.59 19.57 5.33
N TRP A 286 -15.52 18.88 5.74
CA TRP A 286 -14.89 19.09 7.05
C TRP A 286 -13.91 20.24 7.05
N GLU A 287 -13.01 20.25 6.07
CA GLU A 287 -11.98 21.26 5.91
C GLU A 287 -11.85 21.64 4.44
N PRO A 288 -12.41 22.80 4.02
CA PRO A 288 -12.37 23.25 2.63
C PRO A 288 -10.96 23.48 2.09
N THR A 289 -9.98 23.62 2.97
CA THR A 289 -8.57 23.85 2.62
C THR A 289 -7.69 22.69 3.04
N GLU A 290 -6.59 22.50 2.31
CA GLU A 290 -5.65 21.41 2.54
C GLU A 290 -4.76 21.61 3.78
N ALA A 291 -4.82 22.79 4.41
CA ALA A 291 -3.91 23.17 5.49
C ALA A 291 -4.12 22.37 6.79
N ARG A 292 -5.35 21.94 7.07
CA ARG A 292 -5.70 21.25 8.32
C ARG A 292 -5.73 19.72 8.20
N LEU A 293 -5.94 19.21 6.99
CA LEU A 293 -5.96 17.78 6.67
C LEU A 293 -4.96 17.42 5.54
N PRO A 294 -3.69 17.89 5.62
CA PRO A 294 -2.75 17.72 4.51
C PRO A 294 -2.50 16.26 4.16
N TYR A 295 -2.57 15.37 5.14
CA TYR A 295 -2.41 13.93 4.94
C TYR A 295 -3.58 13.33 4.14
N GLU A 296 -4.81 13.61 4.55
CA GLU A 296 -6.02 13.08 3.90
C GLU A 296 -6.14 13.60 2.46
N TYR A 297 -5.83 14.88 2.24
CA TYR A 297 -5.75 15.45 0.89
C TYR A 297 -4.59 14.86 0.08
N ALA A 298 -3.42 14.61 0.69
CA ALA A 298 -2.33 13.91 -0.01
C ALA A 298 -2.76 12.51 -0.47
N ASN A 299 -3.43 11.75 0.40
CA ASN A 299 -3.96 10.43 0.07
C ASN A 299 -4.96 10.49 -1.09
N TYR A 300 -5.87 11.46 -1.08
CA TYR A 300 -6.77 11.71 -2.21
C TYR A 300 -6.01 11.93 -3.52
N TYR A 301 -5.06 12.87 -3.52
CA TYR A 301 -4.33 13.22 -4.73
C TYR A 301 -3.47 12.06 -5.24
N PHE A 302 -2.92 11.25 -4.32
CA PHE A 302 -2.16 10.06 -4.66
C PHE A 302 -3.02 9.05 -5.41
N VAL A 303 -4.14 8.61 -4.83
CA VAL A 303 -5.02 7.60 -5.45
C VAL A 303 -5.65 8.15 -6.74
N LYS A 304 -6.06 9.43 -6.75
CA LYS A 304 -6.57 10.09 -7.95
C LYS A 304 -5.53 10.14 -9.08
N ALA A 305 -4.27 10.40 -8.77
CA ALA A 305 -3.19 10.42 -9.77
C ALA A 305 -3.04 9.06 -10.46
N VAL A 306 -3.10 7.97 -9.69
CA VAL A 306 -3.04 6.61 -10.22
C VAL A 306 -4.25 6.33 -11.12
N SER A 307 -5.45 6.66 -10.66
CA SER A 307 -6.69 6.53 -11.45
C SER A 307 -6.59 7.30 -12.79
N LEU A 308 -6.16 8.55 -12.75
CA LEU A 308 -5.99 9.39 -13.94
C LEU A 308 -4.96 8.82 -14.91
N MET A 309 -3.82 8.33 -14.41
CA MET A 309 -2.81 7.68 -15.24
C MET A 309 -3.38 6.42 -15.90
N ALA A 310 -4.18 5.64 -15.16
CA ALA A 310 -4.85 4.46 -15.68
C ALA A 310 -5.81 4.77 -16.83
N MET A 311 -6.55 5.87 -16.70
CA MET A 311 -7.46 6.37 -17.73
C MET A 311 -6.76 7.12 -18.87
N GLY A 312 -5.42 7.20 -18.87
CA GLY A 312 -4.63 7.82 -19.93
C GLY A 312 -4.44 9.33 -19.81
N ASP A 313 -4.92 9.97 -18.74
CA ASP A 313 -4.70 11.40 -18.49
C ASP A 313 -3.41 11.62 -17.70
N ALA A 314 -2.29 11.44 -18.40
CA ALA A 314 -0.96 11.58 -17.80
C ALA A 314 -0.67 12.99 -17.27
N SER A 315 -1.27 14.02 -17.87
CA SER A 315 -1.02 15.42 -17.46
C SER A 315 -1.62 15.69 -16.09
N GLN A 316 -2.91 15.39 -15.90
CA GLN A 316 -3.57 15.59 -14.61
C GLN A 316 -3.02 14.63 -13.55
N ALA A 317 -2.66 13.40 -13.94
CA ALA A 317 -2.02 12.44 -13.03
C ALA A 317 -0.74 12.99 -12.39
N LEU A 318 0.14 13.59 -13.20
CA LEU A 318 1.38 14.19 -12.70
C LEU A 318 1.13 15.39 -11.79
N GLU A 319 0.16 16.25 -12.14
CA GLU A 319 -0.24 17.38 -11.29
C GLU A 319 -0.72 16.91 -9.92
N LYS A 320 -1.62 15.91 -9.88
CA LYS A 320 -2.15 15.38 -8.62
C LYS A 320 -1.05 14.68 -7.81
N SER A 321 -0.22 13.85 -8.42
CA SER A 321 0.85 13.17 -7.70
C SER A 321 1.89 14.14 -7.13
N GLN A 322 2.22 15.20 -7.88
CA GLN A 322 3.09 16.27 -7.38
C GLN A 322 2.46 16.95 -6.16
N ARG A 323 1.16 17.28 -6.21
CA ARG A 323 0.45 17.87 -5.08
C ARG A 323 0.42 16.96 -3.85
N ALA A 324 0.26 15.64 -4.07
CA ALA A 324 0.30 14.65 -3.00
C ALA A 324 1.65 14.67 -2.27
N VAL A 325 2.76 14.67 -3.02
CA VAL A 325 4.12 14.73 -2.46
C VAL A 325 4.36 16.04 -1.69
N GLU A 326 3.90 17.17 -2.23
CA GLU A 326 4.03 18.48 -1.57
C GLU A 326 3.31 18.54 -0.22
N LEU A 327 2.05 18.09 -0.18
CA LEU A 327 1.28 18.07 1.06
C LEU A 327 1.90 17.11 2.07
N LEU A 328 2.28 15.91 1.63
CA LEU A 328 2.87 14.91 2.51
C LEU A 328 4.23 15.35 3.08
N ALA A 329 5.01 16.12 2.30
CA ALA A 329 6.25 16.74 2.78
C ALA A 329 6.03 17.68 3.97
N THR A 330 4.85 18.30 4.11
CA THR A 330 4.57 19.22 5.23
C THR A 330 4.38 18.50 6.57
N VAL A 331 4.05 17.21 6.54
CA VAL A 331 3.71 16.43 7.74
C VAL A 331 4.61 15.22 8.01
N SER A 332 5.27 14.67 6.99
CA SER A 332 6.00 13.41 7.09
C SER A 332 7.27 13.38 6.24
N SER A 333 7.94 14.52 6.07
CA SER A 333 9.20 14.56 5.31
C SER A 333 10.23 13.58 5.89
N GLY A 334 10.80 12.73 5.03
CA GLY A 334 11.82 11.76 5.43
C GLY A 334 11.30 10.44 6.00
N THR A 335 9.98 10.25 6.07
CA THR A 335 9.41 8.95 6.45
C THR A 335 9.39 7.98 5.27
N CYS A 336 9.06 6.72 5.56
CA CYS A 336 8.79 5.70 4.55
C CYS A 336 7.71 6.18 3.57
N LEU A 337 6.65 6.77 4.10
CA LEU A 337 5.47 7.16 3.33
C LEU A 337 5.76 8.24 2.33
N TYR A 338 6.51 9.25 2.76
CA TYR A 338 6.97 10.30 1.88
C TYR A 338 7.82 9.75 0.71
N SER A 339 8.77 8.87 1.00
CA SER A 339 9.59 8.25 -0.05
C SER A 339 8.78 7.35 -0.99
N HIS A 340 7.70 6.72 -0.51
CA HIS A 340 6.78 5.97 -1.35
C HIS A 340 6.06 6.91 -2.33
N TYR A 341 5.54 8.05 -1.86
CA TYR A 341 4.87 9.03 -2.73
C TYR A 341 5.84 9.65 -3.75
N GLU A 342 7.08 9.97 -3.34
CA GLU A 342 8.13 10.42 -4.27
C GLU A 342 8.41 9.37 -5.34
N PHE A 343 8.56 8.10 -4.95
CA PHE A 343 8.80 7.02 -5.90
C PHE A 343 7.65 6.86 -6.90
N THR A 344 6.40 6.90 -6.43
CA THR A 344 5.21 6.83 -7.28
C THR A 344 5.15 7.99 -8.27
N LEU A 345 5.42 9.23 -7.84
CA LEU A 345 5.49 10.38 -8.74
C LEU A 345 6.49 10.16 -9.87
N VAL A 346 7.69 9.65 -9.56
CA VAL A 346 8.72 9.41 -10.57
C VAL A 346 8.33 8.26 -11.50
N THR A 347 7.68 7.21 -10.98
CA THR A 347 7.09 6.14 -11.78
C THR A 347 6.04 6.70 -12.74
N LEU A 348 5.15 7.59 -12.29
CA LEU A 348 4.18 8.25 -13.16
C LEU A 348 4.87 9.10 -14.24
N GLN A 349 5.99 9.76 -13.96
CA GLN A 349 6.78 10.46 -14.99
C GLN A 349 7.32 9.51 -16.06
N TYR A 350 7.74 8.30 -15.67
CA TYR A 350 8.12 7.27 -16.63
C TYR A 350 6.97 6.89 -17.56
N HIS A 351 5.78 6.63 -16.99
CA HIS A 351 4.57 6.29 -17.77
C HIS A 351 4.10 7.43 -18.66
N ALA A 352 4.27 8.69 -18.23
CA ALA A 352 4.09 9.90 -19.04
C ALA A 352 5.17 10.12 -20.12
N ARG A 353 5.99 9.12 -20.41
CA ARG A 353 7.08 9.13 -21.41
C ARG A 353 8.24 10.08 -21.11
N ASN A 354 8.34 10.62 -19.90
CA ASN A 354 9.48 11.41 -19.46
C ASN A 354 10.64 10.53 -18.93
N ARG A 355 11.06 9.55 -19.76
CA ARG A 355 11.98 8.47 -19.36
C ARG A 355 13.33 8.95 -18.83
N ARG A 356 13.87 10.04 -19.41
CA ARG A 356 15.18 10.58 -19.00
C ARG A 356 15.11 11.25 -17.62
N ALA A 357 14.08 12.04 -17.36
CA ALA A 357 13.90 12.65 -16.04
C ALA A 357 13.61 11.57 -14.99
N ALA A 358 12.75 10.60 -15.33
CA ALA A 358 12.41 9.49 -14.44
C ALA A 358 13.65 8.67 -14.05
N LEU A 359 14.52 8.30 -14.99
CA LEU A 359 15.77 7.59 -14.69
C LEU A 359 16.68 8.36 -13.72
N ARG A 360 16.84 9.67 -13.93
CA ARG A 360 17.64 10.50 -13.04
C ARG A 360 17.06 10.50 -11.62
N LEU A 361 15.76 10.74 -11.49
CA LEU A 361 15.10 10.83 -10.19
C LEU A 361 15.02 9.47 -9.48
N HIS A 362 14.80 8.36 -10.18
CA HIS A 362 14.85 7.03 -9.57
C HIS A 362 16.25 6.69 -9.05
N ARG A 363 17.32 7.15 -9.69
CA ARG A 363 18.69 7.01 -9.15
C ARG A 363 18.86 7.79 -7.85
N GLU A 364 18.36 9.02 -7.80
CA GLU A 364 18.40 9.85 -6.59
C GLU A 364 17.63 9.18 -5.44
N ILE A 365 16.40 8.72 -5.69
CA ILE A 365 15.58 8.00 -4.72
C ILE A 365 16.29 6.72 -4.26
N ARG A 366 16.82 5.92 -5.19
CA ARG A 366 17.54 4.68 -4.85
C ARG A 366 18.69 4.92 -3.89
N GLU A 367 19.53 5.92 -4.14
CA GLU A 367 20.67 6.21 -3.25
C GLU A 367 20.22 6.74 -1.89
N GLU A 368 19.13 7.52 -1.82
CA GLU A 368 18.53 7.94 -0.55
C GLU A 368 17.99 6.72 0.23
N ARG A 369 17.20 5.84 -0.42
CA ARG A 369 16.67 4.62 0.20
C ARG A 369 17.78 3.70 0.71
N LYS A 370 18.85 3.55 -0.06
CA LYS A 370 20.06 2.81 0.34
C LYS A 370 20.68 3.38 1.61
N LYS A 371 20.79 4.70 1.71
CA LYS A 371 21.37 5.39 2.85
C LYS A 371 20.49 5.28 4.10
N THR A 372 19.18 5.41 3.93
CA THR A 372 18.23 5.44 5.05
C THR A 372 17.91 4.06 5.59
N TRP A 373 17.73 3.05 4.72
CA TRP A 373 17.24 1.72 5.13
C TRP A 373 18.19 0.57 4.81
N GLY A 374 19.25 0.81 4.04
CA GLY A 374 20.23 -0.20 3.67
C GLY A 374 19.90 -0.95 2.37
N ILE A 375 20.82 -1.85 1.99
CA ILE A 375 20.79 -2.54 0.68
C ILE A 375 19.85 -3.75 0.62
N PHE A 376 19.36 -4.22 1.77
CA PHE A 376 18.48 -5.39 1.86
C PHE A 376 17.01 -5.00 2.05
N ASP A 377 16.74 -3.70 2.16
CA ASP A 377 15.40 -3.18 2.31
C ASP A 377 14.59 -3.35 1.01
N SER A 378 13.34 -3.82 1.12
CA SER A 378 12.46 -4.06 -0.04
C SER A 378 12.33 -2.82 -0.93
N ARG A 379 12.23 -1.64 -0.35
CA ARG A 379 12.07 -0.35 -1.07
C ARG A 379 13.34 0.03 -1.82
N TYR A 380 14.52 -0.28 -1.28
CA TYR A 380 15.77 -0.11 -2.01
C TYR A 380 15.84 -1.07 -3.20
N LEU A 381 15.46 -2.34 -3.00
CA LEU A 381 15.43 -3.34 -4.06
C LEU A 381 14.44 -2.96 -5.18
N GLU A 382 13.26 -2.46 -4.80
CA GLU A 382 12.26 -1.92 -5.73
C GLU A 382 12.84 -0.78 -6.58
N SER A 383 13.44 0.22 -5.94
CA SER A 383 14.05 1.34 -6.66
C SER A 383 15.23 0.92 -7.54
N SER A 384 16.00 -0.08 -7.12
CA SER A 384 17.08 -0.67 -7.91
C SER A 384 16.55 -1.39 -9.16
N SER A 385 15.48 -2.18 -9.01
CA SER A 385 14.79 -2.84 -10.12
C SER A 385 14.27 -1.82 -11.14
N MET A 386 13.67 -0.72 -10.68
CA MET A 386 13.18 0.34 -11.56
C MET A 386 14.32 1.04 -12.32
N VAL A 387 15.43 1.35 -11.65
CA VAL A 387 16.63 1.92 -12.30
C VAL A 387 17.18 0.98 -13.38
N ALA A 388 17.30 -0.32 -13.07
CA ALA A 388 17.77 -1.33 -14.02
C ALA A 388 16.86 -1.40 -15.27
N ARG A 389 15.53 -1.45 -15.08
CA ARG A 389 14.55 -1.42 -16.19
C ARG A 389 14.70 -0.18 -17.06
N LEU A 390 14.85 0.99 -16.45
CA LEU A 390 15.01 2.25 -17.19
C LEU A 390 16.33 2.32 -17.97
N LEU A 391 17.41 1.76 -17.42
CA LEU A 391 18.69 1.65 -18.11
C LEU A 391 18.63 0.67 -19.28
N TYR A 392 17.96 -0.46 -19.09
CA TYR A 392 17.69 -1.42 -20.16
C TYR A 392 16.93 -0.76 -21.32
N HIS A 393 15.85 -0.02 -21.03
CA HIS A 393 15.11 0.74 -22.05
C HIS A 393 15.96 1.84 -22.72
N ALA A 394 16.93 2.40 -22.01
CA ALA A 394 17.90 3.35 -22.55
C ALA A 394 19.06 2.68 -23.32
N LYS A 395 19.04 1.35 -23.48
CA LYS A 395 20.09 0.53 -24.11
C LYS A 395 21.46 0.64 -23.41
N LYS A 396 21.46 0.92 -22.11
CA LYS A 396 22.65 0.97 -21.26
C LYS A 396 22.79 -0.35 -20.49
N TYR A 397 22.98 -1.44 -21.23
CA TYR A 397 22.92 -2.79 -20.67
C TYR A 397 23.97 -3.04 -19.58
N ASP A 398 25.20 -2.55 -19.77
CA ASP A 398 26.29 -2.72 -18.80
C ASP A 398 26.02 -2.01 -17.46
N GLU A 399 25.19 -0.95 -17.45
CA GLU A 399 24.77 -0.27 -16.21
C GLU A 399 23.52 -0.91 -15.59
N ALA A 400 22.78 -1.72 -16.35
CA ALA A 400 21.52 -2.35 -15.93
C ALA A 400 21.72 -3.69 -15.22
N TRP A 401 22.74 -4.46 -15.65
CA TRP A 401 23.21 -5.70 -15.01
C TRP A 401 24.08 -5.39 -13.79
#